data_AF-A0AAU8HX18-F1
#
_entry.id   AF-A0AAU8HX18-F1
#
_cell.length_a   1.000
_cell.length_b   1.000
_cell.length_c   1.000
_cell.angle_alpha   90.00
_cell.angle_beta   90.00
_cell.angle_gamma   90.00
#
_symmetry.space_group_name_H-M   'P 1'
#
loop_
_entity.id
_entity.type
_entity.pdbx_description
1 polymer ?
#
loop_
_entity_poly.entity_id
_entity_poly.type
_entity_poly.pdbx_seq_one_letter_code
_entity_poly.pdbx_strand_id
1 'polypeptide(L)'
;MDYEYDNILRLAKKHDLKKIMVMRNSWSNCNWCIVNKVVFKPDGKYGFAYGHIHYNNGDTPNGSIPCAGTYAWRVIKVLEDDLEVEYLPEKKR
;
A
#
# COMPACT_ATOMS: atom_id res chain seq x y z
N MET A 1 17.15 -6.22 12.07
CA MET A 1 15.83 -6.53 11.51
C MET A 1 15.88 -6.13 10.06
N ASP A 2 16.05 -7.11 9.18
CA ASP A 2 16.06 -6.86 7.74
C ASP A 2 14.62 -6.63 7.30
N TYR A 3 14.26 -5.38 7.06
CA TYR A 3 12.94 -5.06 6.52
C TYR A 3 12.94 -5.41 5.04
N GLU A 4 12.00 -6.26 4.63
CA GLU A 4 11.77 -6.51 3.21
C GLU A 4 11.05 -5.30 2.60
N TYR A 5 11.74 -4.60 1.71
CA TYR A 5 11.19 -3.46 0.98
C TYR A 5 10.63 -3.91 -0.37
N ASP A 6 9.41 -3.49 -0.68
CA ASP A 6 8.76 -3.75 -1.96
C ASP A 6 7.74 -2.65 -2.27
N ASN A 7 6.98 -2.79 -3.36
CA ASN A 7 5.83 -1.94 -3.62
C ASN A 7 4.58 -2.43 -2.88
N ILE A 8 3.64 -1.52 -2.60
CA ILE A 8 2.46 -1.82 -1.77
C ILE A 8 1.62 -2.96 -2.35
N LEU A 9 1.50 -3.05 -3.68
CA LEU A 9 0.67 -4.06 -4.33
C LEU A 9 1.25 -5.47 -4.19
N ARG A 10 2.58 -5.61 -4.25
CA ARG A 10 3.26 -6.89 -3.99
C ARG A 10 3.22 -7.26 -2.51
N LEU A 11 3.38 -6.29 -1.61
CA LEU A 11 3.22 -6.53 -0.17
C LEU A 11 1.81 -7.00 0.15
N ALA A 12 0.78 -6.34 -0.40
CA ALA A 12 -0.61 -6.76 -0.24
C ALA A 12 -0.83 -8.21 -0.69
N LYS A 13 -0.29 -8.61 -1.85
CA LYS A 13 -0.37 -10.00 -2.34
C LYS A 13 0.38 -11.00 -1.45
N LYS A 14 1.54 -10.63 -0.90
CA LYS A 14 2.33 -11.48 0.01
C LYS A 14 1.64 -11.74 1.34
N HIS A 15 0.71 -10.86 1.74
CA HIS A 15 -0.05 -10.96 2.97
C HIS A 15 -1.53 -11.25 2.68
N ASP A 16 -1.81 -12.09 1.68
CA ASP A 16 -3.13 -12.64 1.38
C ASP A 16 -4.23 -11.58 1.18
N LEU A 17 -3.85 -10.39 0.69
CA LEU A 17 -4.76 -9.26 0.48
C LEU A 17 -5.50 -8.85 1.77
N LYS A 18 -4.86 -9.03 2.92
CA LYS A 18 -5.25 -8.40 4.18
C LYS A 18 -4.87 -6.92 4.19
N LYS A 19 -5.63 -6.09 4.89
CA LYS A 19 -5.24 -4.71 5.15
C LYS A 19 -3.87 -4.71 5.82
N ILE A 20 -2.95 -3.94 5.26
CA ILE A 20 -1.59 -3.82 5.78
C ILE A 20 -1.33 -2.39 6.25
N MET A 21 -0.68 -2.29 7.39
CA MET A 21 -0.07 -1.07 7.85
C MET A 21 1.35 -1.02 7.29
N VAL A 22 1.66 0.03 6.54
CA VAL A 22 2.94 0.19 5.84
C VAL A 22 3.63 1.49 6.21
N MET A 23 4.94 1.50 6.06
CA MET A 23 5.78 2.67 6.23
C MET A 23 6.75 2.77 5.06
N ARG A 24 7.00 3.99 4.59
CA ARG A 24 8.00 4.26 3.55
C ARG A 24 9.37 4.52 4.17
N ASN A 25 10.44 4.02 3.57
CA ASN A 25 11.82 4.20 4.07
C ASN A 25 12.26 5.66 4.20
N SER A 26 11.78 6.53 3.32
CA SER A 26 12.14 7.95 3.26
C SER A 26 11.24 8.83 4.14
N TRP A 27 10.27 8.24 4.84
CA TRP A 27 9.42 8.96 5.78
C TRP A 27 10.07 8.94 7.16
N SER A 28 9.96 10.05 7.88
CA SER A 28 10.41 10.09 9.28
C SER A 28 9.57 9.15 10.14
N ASN A 29 10.06 8.87 11.36
CA ASN A 29 9.33 8.06 12.31
C ASN A 29 7.92 8.61 12.57
N CYS A 30 6.99 7.71 12.92
CA CYS A 30 5.58 7.99 13.16
C CYS A 30 4.71 8.32 11.94
N ASN A 31 5.25 8.33 10.71
CA ASN A 31 4.41 8.36 9.51
C ASN A 31 4.11 6.95 9.02
N TRP A 32 2.85 6.65 8.74
CA TRP A 32 2.43 5.32 8.29
C TRP A 32 1.13 5.40 7.50
N CYS A 33 0.80 4.34 6.77
CA CYS A 33 -0.46 4.21 6.06
C CYS A 33 -1.14 2.88 6.43
N ILE A 34 -2.46 2.86 6.53
CA ILE A 34 -3.25 1.63 6.44
C ILE A 34 -3.81 1.54 5.04
N VAL A 35 -3.48 0.46 4.33
CA VAL A 35 -3.96 0.21 2.97
C VAL A 35 -5.35 -0.44 3.05
N ASN A 36 -6.37 0.27 2.55
CA ASN A 36 -7.76 -0.19 2.54
C ASN A 36 -8.19 -0.73 1.18
N LYS A 37 -7.61 -0.22 0.08
CA LYS A 37 -7.93 -0.63 -1.28
C LYS A 37 -6.68 -0.68 -2.14
N VAL A 38 -6.60 -1.66 -3.03
CA VAL A 38 -5.63 -1.68 -4.14
C VAL A 38 -6.34 -1.86 -5.47
N VAL A 39 -5.81 -1.20 -6.49
CA VAL A 39 -6.29 -1.29 -7.86
C VAL A 39 -5.13 -1.76 -8.73
N PHE A 40 -5.19 -3.00 -9.19
CA PHE A 40 -4.17 -3.59 -10.04
C PHE A 40 -4.34 -3.13 -11.49
N LYS A 41 -3.23 -2.73 -12.13
CA LYS A 41 -3.15 -2.60 -13.58
C LYS A 41 -3.12 -3.99 -14.23
N PRO A 42 -3.36 -4.10 -15.55
CA PRO A 42 -3.40 -5.39 -16.23
C PRO A 42 -2.14 -6.26 -16.08
N ASP A 43 -0.98 -5.65 -15.86
CA ASP A 43 0.27 -6.38 -15.59
C ASP A 43 0.27 -7.15 -14.25
N GLY A 44 -0.71 -6.87 -13.37
CA GLY A 44 -0.85 -7.46 -12.04
C GLY A 44 0.30 -7.13 -11.07
N LYS A 45 1.26 -6.29 -11.46
CA LYS A 45 2.48 -5.96 -10.70
C LYS A 45 2.42 -4.55 -10.15
N TYR A 46 1.80 -3.63 -10.89
CA TYR A 46 1.69 -2.22 -10.56
C TYR A 46 0.24 -1.78 -10.45
N GLY A 47 0.03 -0.59 -9.92
CA GLY A 47 -1.30 -0.03 -9.79
C GLY A 47 -1.34 1.08 -8.76
N PHE A 48 -2.49 1.23 -8.14
CA PHE A 48 -2.79 2.28 -7.19
C PHE A 48 -3.17 1.68 -5.84
N ALA A 49 -2.84 2.38 -4.76
CA ALA A 49 -3.27 2.00 -3.42
C ALA A 49 -3.95 3.19 -2.77
N TYR A 50 -4.99 2.90 -2.00
CA TYR A 50 -5.78 3.89 -1.29
C TYR A 50 -5.94 3.45 0.16
N GLY A 51 -6.08 4.40 1.06
CA GLY A 51 -6.14 4.10 2.47
C GLY A 51 -6.14 5.31 3.36
N HIS A 52 -5.87 5.03 4.62
CA HIS A 52 -5.67 6.03 5.66
C HIS A 52 -4.18 6.35 5.74
N ILE A 53 -3.83 7.63 5.68
CA ILE A 53 -2.44 8.09 5.84
C ILE A 53 -2.37 8.82 7.16
N HIS A 54 -1.37 8.53 7.97
CA HIS A 54 -1.10 9.22 9.21
C HIS A 54 0.28 9.86 9.12
N TYR A 55 0.31 11.19 9.24
CA TYR A 55 1.55 11.96 9.29
C TYR A 55 1.94 12.28 10.72
N ASN A 56 3.25 12.46 10.94
CA ASN A 56 3.81 12.74 12.26
C ASN A 56 3.31 14.06 12.89
N ASN A 57 2.77 14.98 12.08
CA ASN A 57 2.19 16.24 12.52
C ASN A 57 0.73 16.10 13.01
N GLY A 58 0.17 14.87 12.98
CA GLY A 58 -1.20 14.58 13.35
C GLY A 58 -2.21 14.64 12.21
N ASP A 59 -1.79 15.01 10.99
CA ASP A 59 -2.69 15.02 9.83
C ASP A 59 -3.01 13.60 9.39
N THR A 60 -4.30 13.32 9.20
CA THR A 60 -4.77 11.97 8.87
C THR A 60 -5.71 11.89 7.65
N PRO A 61 -5.24 12.20 6.42
CA PRO A 61 -6.11 12.15 5.26
C PRO A 61 -6.44 10.71 4.85
N ASN A 62 -7.61 10.53 4.25
CA ASN A 62 -7.99 9.33 3.52
C ASN A 62 -7.87 9.59 2.02
N GLY A 63 -7.34 8.63 1.26
CA GLY A 63 -7.27 8.75 -0.19
C GLY A 63 -6.13 7.97 -0.81
N SER A 64 -5.64 8.47 -1.94
CA SER A 64 -4.55 7.85 -2.70
C SER A 64 -3.24 7.89 -1.91
N ILE A 65 -2.60 6.73 -1.76
CA ILE A 65 -1.28 6.62 -1.14
C ILE A 65 -0.23 6.97 -2.20
N PRO A 66 0.48 8.11 -2.05
CA PRO A 66 1.42 8.56 -3.06
C PRO A 66 2.59 7.57 -3.18
N CYS A 67 3.08 7.38 -4.40
CA CYS A 67 4.20 6.46 -4.68
C CYS A 67 3.95 4.99 -4.27
N ALA A 68 2.71 4.51 -4.25
CA ALA A 68 2.40 3.12 -3.88
C ALA A 68 3.15 2.04 -4.71
N GLY A 69 3.52 2.37 -5.95
CA GLY A 69 4.25 1.48 -6.86
C GLY A 69 5.77 1.44 -6.69
N THR A 70 6.37 2.22 -5.77
CA THR A 70 7.83 2.23 -5.57
C THR A 70 8.28 1.12 -4.63
N TYR A 71 9.51 0.61 -4.77
CA TYR A 71 10.09 -0.44 -3.91
C TYR A 71 10.63 0.11 -2.58
N ALA A 72 9.89 1.03 -1.97
CA ALA A 72 10.32 1.81 -0.81
C ALA A 72 9.45 1.56 0.44
N TRP A 73 8.49 0.65 0.34
CA TRP A 73 7.53 0.35 1.40
C TRP A 73 7.90 -0.92 2.12
N ARG A 74 7.61 -0.94 3.42
CA ARG A 74 7.68 -2.13 4.27
C ARG A 74 6.39 -2.28 5.05
N VAL A 75 5.99 -3.51 5.31
CA VAL A 75 4.87 -3.81 6.22
C VAL A 75 5.37 -3.70 7.65
N ILE A 76 4.63 -2.98 8.48
CA ILE A 76 4.87 -2.87 9.92
C ILE A 76 3.85 -3.66 10.74
N LYS A 77 2.65 -3.88 10.19
CA LYS A 77 1.61 -4.72 10.79
C LYS A 77 0.65 -5.25 9.72
N VAL A 78 0.24 -6.51 9.82
CA VAL A 78 -0.88 -7.08 9.06
C VAL A 78 -2.13 -7.00 9.94
N LEU A 79 -3.24 -6.55 9.38
CA LEU A 79 -4.52 -6.43 10.08
C LEU A 79 -5.45 -7.61 9.70
N GLU A 80 -6.49 -7.84 10.49
CA GLU A 80 -7.37 -9.01 10.32
C GLU A 80 -8.34 -8.86 9.14
N ASP A 81 -8.75 -7.64 8.84
CA ASP A 81 -9.66 -7.31 7.75
C ASP A 81 -9.03 -7.53 6.37
N ASP A 82 -9.85 -7.94 5.40
CA ASP A 82 -9.48 -7.93 3.99
C ASP A 82 -9.46 -6.49 3.43
N LEU A 83 -8.58 -6.23 2.46
CA LEU A 83 -8.59 -4.98 1.69
C LEU A 83 -9.50 -5.11 0.45
N GLU A 84 -10.03 -4.00 -0.03
CA GLU A 84 -10.80 -3.95 -1.28
C GLU A 84 -9.87 -4.10 -2.49
N VAL A 85 -10.20 -4.99 -3.42
CA VAL A 85 -9.38 -5.28 -4.60
C VAL A 85 -10.14 -4.99 -5.88
N GLU A 86 -9.52 -4.24 -6.77
CA GLU A 86 -10.02 -3.97 -8.12
C GLU A 86 -8.95 -4.30 -9.17
N TYR A 87 -9.38 -4.79 -10.33
CA TYR A 87 -8.51 -5.05 -11.48
C TYR A 87 -8.96 -4.21 -12.67
N LEU A 88 -8.07 -3.34 -13.16
CA LEU A 88 -8.35 -2.54 -14.35
C LEU A 88 -8.35 -3.43 -15.60
N PRO A 89 -9.29 -3.22 -16.54
CA PRO A 89 -9.32 -3.97 -17.78
C PRO A 89 -8.11 -3.67 -18.64
N GLU A 90 -7.71 -4.63 -19.47
CA GLU A 90 -6.73 -4.40 -20.53
C GLU A 90 -7.25 -3.31 -21.48
N LYS A 91 -6.44 -2.28 -21.74
CA LYS A 91 -6.74 -1.34 -22.80
C LYS A 91 -6.66 -2.09 -24.13
N LYS A 92 -7.81 -2.26 -24.80
CA LYS A 92 -7.84 -2.63 -26.21
C LYS A 92 -7.04 -1.57 -26.97
N ARG A 93 -5.95 -1.99 -27.61
CA ARG A 93 -5.16 -1.17 -28.53
C ARG A 93 -5.90 -0.97 -29.84
#